data_AF-A0A8H3J6Z3-F1
#
_entry.id   AF-A0A8H3J6Z3-F1
#
_cell.length_a   1.000
_cell.length_b   1.000
_cell.length_c   1.000
_cell.angle_alpha   90.00
_cell.angle_beta   90.00
_cell.angle_gamma   90.00
#
_symmetry.space_group_name_H-M   'P 1'
#
loop_
_entity.id
_entity.type
_entity.pdbx_description
1 polymer ?
#
loop_
_entity_poly.entity_id
_entity_poly.type
_entity_poly.pdbx_seq_one_letter_code
_entity_poly.pdbx_strand_id
1 'polypeptide(L)'
;MDSGQVKTGDDKDDTYIKMLQEVNLITVSMAHGIAAKYPNVSKLLKGFKDHGPLALEDIRKLANKDGALSDRRIGPAASRRLHAIFMGTDPSSTNV
;
A
#
# COMPACT_ATOMS: atom_id res chain seq x y z
N MET A 1 -23.82 -2.38 2.39
CA MET A 1 -22.37 -2.44 2.60
C MET A 1 -22.19 -3.00 3.99
N ASP A 2 -21.53 -4.16 4.11
CA ASP A 2 -21.21 -4.74 5.42
C ASP A 2 -20.19 -3.80 6.07
N SER A 3 -20.62 -2.99 7.03
CA SER A 3 -19.75 -2.06 7.75
C SER A 3 -18.99 -2.83 8.82
N GLY A 4 -18.25 -3.86 8.39
CA GLY A 4 -17.40 -4.64 9.25
C GLY A 4 -16.50 -3.73 10.10
N GLN A 5 -16.22 -4.17 11.32
CA GLN A 5 -15.37 -3.42 12.23
C GLN A 5 -14.03 -3.09 11.57
N VAL A 6 -13.73 -1.79 11.43
CA VAL A 6 -12.43 -1.32 10.94
C VAL A 6 -11.36 -1.88 11.85
N LYS A 7 -10.34 -2.52 11.27
CA LYS A 7 -9.22 -3.05 12.02
C LYS A 7 -8.41 -1.89 12.61
N THR A 8 -8.59 -1.63 13.89
CA THR A 8 -7.78 -0.64 14.63
C THR A 8 -6.34 -1.13 14.73
N GLY A 9 -5.36 -0.25 14.49
CA GLY A 9 -3.95 -0.55 14.68
C GLY A 9 -3.54 -0.51 16.15
N ASP A 10 -2.52 -1.30 16.50
CA ASP A 10 -1.96 -1.30 17.86
C ASP A 10 -1.11 -0.03 18.11
N ASP A 11 -0.52 0.51 17.04
CA ASP A 11 0.22 1.77 17.01
C ASP A 11 0.05 2.49 15.66
N LYS A 12 0.78 3.60 15.47
CA LYS A 12 0.73 4.39 14.22
C LYS A 12 1.23 3.63 12.99
N ASP A 13 2.21 2.74 13.15
CA ASP A 13 2.86 2.04 12.04
C ASP A 13 1.97 0.86 11.61
N ASP A 14 1.42 0.13 12.59
CA ASP A 14 0.41 -0.91 12.37
C ASP A 14 -0.90 -0.33 11.81
N THR A 15 -1.32 0.85 12.27
CA THR A 15 -2.47 1.57 11.68
C THR A 15 -2.23 1.88 10.20
N TYR A 16 -1.05 2.37 9.85
CA TYR A 16 -0.70 2.67 8.47
C TYR A 16 -0.67 1.39 7.61
N ILE A 17 -0.10 0.30 8.13
CA ILE A 17 -0.08 -1.00 7.46
C ILE A 17 -1.51 -1.55 7.24
N LYS A 18 -2.38 -1.45 8.25
CA LYS A 18 -3.80 -1.87 8.14
C LYS A 18 -4.56 -1.01 7.13
N MET A 19 -4.34 0.30 7.11
CA MET A 19 -4.93 1.20 6.10
C MET A 19 -4.57 0.79 4.66
N LEU A 20 -3.31 0.41 4.41
CA LEU A 20 -2.91 -0.09 3.09
C LEU A 20 -3.63 -1.40 2.70
N GLN A 21 -3.96 -2.25 3.67
CA GLN A 21 -4.65 -3.53 3.43
C GLN A 21 -6.14 -3.37 3.10
N GLU A 22 -6.75 -2.23 3.46
CA GLU A 22 -8.14 -1.93 3.07
C GLU A 22 -8.27 -1.67 1.56
N VAL A 23 -7.15 -1.44 0.86
CA VAL A 23 -7.14 -1.35 -0.60
C VAL A 23 -7.24 -2.74 -1.23
N ASN A 24 -8.22 -2.91 -2.12
CA ASN A 24 -8.47 -4.19 -2.76
C ASN A 24 -7.22 -4.80 -3.46
N LEU A 25 -6.99 -6.07 -3.18
CA LEU A 25 -5.84 -6.90 -3.62
C LEU A 25 -4.47 -6.47 -3.08
N ILE A 26 -4.42 -5.61 -2.05
CA ILE A 26 -3.18 -5.36 -1.31
C ILE A 26 -3.07 -6.38 -0.18
N THR A 27 -2.08 -7.26 -0.28
CA THR A 27 -1.80 -8.27 0.75
C THR A 27 -1.01 -7.67 1.90
N VAL A 28 -1.04 -8.32 3.06
CA VAL A 28 -0.20 -7.98 4.24
C VAL A 28 1.28 -7.84 3.85
N SER A 29 1.80 -8.78 3.05
CA SER A 29 3.19 -8.76 2.58
C SER A 29 3.54 -7.60 1.65
N MET A 30 2.58 -7.14 0.83
CA MET A 30 2.75 -5.93 0.02
C MET A 30 2.72 -4.68 0.92
N ALA A 31 1.78 -4.60 1.86
CA ALA A 31 1.66 -3.47 2.78
C ALA A 31 2.92 -3.27 3.62
N HIS A 32 3.50 -4.35 4.16
CA HIS A 32 4.81 -4.28 4.82
C HIS A 32 5.92 -3.80 3.88
N GLY A 33 5.93 -4.26 2.61
CA GLY A 33 6.92 -3.84 1.61
C GLY A 33 6.87 -2.35 1.36
N ILE A 34 5.65 -1.82 1.20
CA ILE A 34 5.40 -0.39 1.00
C ILE A 34 5.81 0.37 2.25
N ALA A 35 5.42 -0.07 3.44
CA ALA A 35 5.73 0.61 4.69
C ALA A 35 7.24 0.65 4.99
N ALA A 36 7.98 -0.39 4.61
CA ALA A 36 9.44 -0.39 4.75
C ALA A 36 10.12 0.69 3.88
N LYS A 37 9.61 0.94 2.65
CA LYS A 37 10.17 1.98 1.76
C LYS A 37 9.58 3.38 2.03
N TYR A 38 8.30 3.45 2.38
CA TYR A 38 7.54 4.66 2.63
C TYR A 38 6.83 4.54 3.98
N PRO A 39 7.48 4.93 5.09
CA PRO A 39 7.01 4.66 6.45
C PRO A 39 5.70 5.34 6.87
N ASN A 40 5.15 6.21 6.03
CA ASN A 40 3.87 6.86 6.27
C ASN A 40 3.27 7.36 4.96
N VAL A 41 1.99 7.76 5.03
CA VAL A 41 1.21 8.22 3.87
C VAL A 41 1.84 9.44 3.19
N SER A 42 2.42 10.39 3.94
CA SER A 42 3.05 11.58 3.35
C SER A 42 4.28 11.21 2.51
N LYS A 43 5.08 10.25 2.96
CA LYS A 43 6.22 9.72 2.19
C LYS A 43 5.75 8.93 0.97
N LEU A 44 4.67 8.15 1.09
CA LEU A 44 4.08 7.43 -0.03
C LEU A 44 3.57 8.40 -1.12
N LEU A 45 2.82 9.42 -0.73
CA LEU A 45 2.33 10.47 -1.64
C LEU A 45 3.47 11.20 -2.33
N LYS A 46 4.54 11.53 -1.59
CA LYS A 46 5.74 12.11 -2.20
C LYS A 46 6.37 11.14 -3.22
N GLY A 47 6.50 9.86 -2.88
CA GLY A 47 7.01 8.84 -3.80
C GLY A 47 6.19 8.71 -5.09
N PHE A 48 4.86 8.80 -5.00
CA PHE A 48 4.00 8.83 -6.19
C PHE A 48 4.17 10.09 -7.02
N LYS A 49 4.30 11.26 -6.38
CA LYS A 49 4.56 12.52 -7.11
C LYS A 49 5.90 12.50 -7.84
N ASP A 50 6.93 11.95 -7.21
CA ASP A 50 8.30 11.97 -7.72
C ASP A 50 8.54 10.87 -8.78
N HIS A 51 7.87 9.72 -8.69
CA HIS A 51 8.14 8.54 -9.52
C HIS A 51 6.93 8.02 -10.32
N GLY A 52 5.76 8.62 -10.15
CA GLY A 52 4.55 8.29 -10.90
C GLY A 52 3.91 6.95 -10.54
N PRO A 53 3.08 6.39 -11.43
CA PRO A 53 2.20 5.26 -11.13
C PRO A 53 2.91 3.92 -10.94
N LEU A 54 4.19 3.82 -11.30
CA LEU A 54 5.01 2.62 -11.15
C LEU A 54 5.96 2.67 -9.93
N ALA A 55 5.84 3.68 -9.07
CA ALA A 55 6.73 3.91 -7.92
C ALA A 55 6.89 2.71 -6.95
N LEU A 56 5.94 1.77 -6.97
CA LEU A 56 5.91 0.61 -6.09
C LEU A 56 6.27 -0.71 -6.78
N GLU A 57 6.36 -0.77 -8.11
CA GLU A 57 6.37 -2.05 -8.84
C GLU A 57 7.56 -2.95 -8.48
N ASP A 58 8.71 -2.35 -8.20
CA ASP A 58 9.96 -3.04 -7.88
C ASP A 58 10.21 -3.25 -6.38
N ILE A 59 9.28 -2.80 -5.53
CA ILE A 59 9.38 -3.03 -4.08
C ILE A 59 9.27 -4.53 -3.81
N ARG A 60 10.23 -5.06 -3.06
CA ARG A 60 10.19 -6.45 -2.57
C ARG A 60 9.11 -6.58 -1.52
N LYS A 61 8.31 -7.64 -1.61
CA LYS A 61 7.37 -8.01 -0.56
C LYS A 61 8.16 -8.50 0.65
N LEU A 62 7.72 -8.17 1.85
CA LEU A 62 8.23 -8.86 3.05
C LEU A 62 7.36 -10.09 3.30
N ALA A 63 8.00 -11.24 3.44
CA ALA A 63 7.34 -12.52 3.67
C ALA A 63 6.65 -12.57 5.05
N ASN A 64 7.14 -11.80 6.02
CA ASN A 64 6.65 -11.74 7.40
C ASN A 64 7.00 -10.40 8.07
N LYS A 65 6.39 -10.14 9.24
CA LYS A 65 6.63 -8.95 10.08
C LYS A 65 8.10 -8.81 10.50
N ASP A 66 8.84 -9.92 10.59
CA ASP A 66 10.23 -9.99 11.04
C ASP A 66 11.26 -9.61 9.96
N GLY A 67 10.82 -9.23 8.76
CA GLY A 67 11.72 -8.65 7.78
C GLY A 67 12.29 -9.63 6.75
N ALA A 68 11.86 -10.90 6.72
CA ALA A 68 12.35 -11.82 5.70
C ALA A 68 11.88 -11.33 4.32
N LEU A 69 12.83 -10.98 3.46
CA LEU A 69 12.54 -10.51 2.12
C LEU A 69 12.05 -11.68 1.27
N SER A 70 10.91 -11.50 0.61
CA SER A 70 10.49 -12.37 -0.49
C SER A 70 11.14 -11.89 -1.78
N ASP A 71 11.57 -12.81 -2.65
CA ASP A 71 11.99 -12.47 -4.01
C ASP A 71 10.83 -11.94 -4.88
N ARG A 72 9.59 -12.02 -4.39
CA ARG A 72 8.41 -11.52 -5.10
C ARG A 72 8.28 -10.00 -4.95
N ARG A 73 8.17 -9.31 -6.09
CA ARG A 73 7.89 -7.87 -6.17
C ARG A 73 6.39 -7.57 -6.10
N ILE A 74 6.01 -6.34 -5.72
CA ILE A 74 4.62 -5.86 -5.70
C ILE A 74 4.00 -5.92 -7.10
N GLY A 75 4.75 -5.48 -8.11
CA GLY A 75 4.33 -5.48 -9.50
C GLY A 75 3.47 -4.28 -9.90
N PRO A 76 3.31 -4.07 -11.22
CA PRO A 76 2.78 -2.82 -11.77
C PRO A 76 1.28 -2.62 -11.50
N ALA A 77 0.49 -3.70 -11.42
CA ALA A 77 -0.96 -3.60 -11.20
C ALA A 77 -1.29 -3.00 -9.83
N ALA A 78 -0.66 -3.52 -8.77
CA ALA A 78 -0.84 -3.00 -7.41
C ALA A 78 -0.28 -1.57 -7.27
N SER A 79 0.85 -1.27 -7.93
CA SER A 79 1.41 0.08 -7.96
C SER A 79 0.43 1.10 -8.56
N ARG A 80 -0.12 0.81 -9.74
CA ARG A 80 -1.10 1.68 -10.41
C ARG A 80 -2.37 1.86 -9.60
N ARG A 81 -2.88 0.80 -8.99
CA ARG A 81 -4.09 0.87 -8.17
C ARG A 81 -3.92 1.82 -6.98
N LEU A 82 -2.85 1.64 -6.22
CA LEU A 82 -2.56 2.52 -5.08
C LEU A 82 -2.35 3.96 -5.55
N HIS A 83 -1.60 4.16 -6.65
CA HIS A 83 -1.42 5.49 -7.21
C HIS A 83 -2.77 6.14 -7.58
N ALA A 84 -3.67 5.42 -8.24
CA ALA A 84 -4.99 5.94 -8.62
C ALA A 84 -5.84 6.34 -7.40
N ILE A 85 -5.84 5.53 -6.34
CA ILE A 85 -6.59 5.81 -5.11
C ILE A 85 -6.02 7.03 -4.37
N PHE A 86 -4.70 7.11 -4.23
CA PHE A 86 -4.07 8.17 -3.43
C PHE A 86 -3.92 9.50 -4.18
N MET A 87 -3.87 9.47 -5.51
CA MET A 87 -3.70 10.66 -6.35
C MET A 87 -4.99 11.10 -7.04
N GLY A 88 -6.02 10.26 -7.05
CA GLY A 88 -7.33 10.56 -7.64
C GLY A 88 -8.13 11.54 -6.78
N THR A 89 -8.97 12.34 -7.44
CA THR A 89 -9.89 13.28 -6.78
C THR A 89 -11.35 12.86 -6.88
N ASP A 90 -11.65 11.83 -7.68
CA ASP A 90 -13.00 11.30 -7.87
C ASP A 90 -13.23 10.09 -6.95
N PRO A 91 -14.09 10.21 -5.92
CA PRO A 91 -14.36 9.13 -4.98
C PRO A 91 -15.16 7.96 -5.60
N SER A 92 -15.74 8.16 -6.78
CA SER A 92 -16.50 7.12 -7.51
C SER A 92 -15.64 6.35 -8.53
N SER A 93 -14.38 6.73 -8.69
CA SER A 93 -13.48 6.11 -9.65
C SER A 93 -13.21 4.64 -9.28
N THR A 94 -13.52 3.73 -10.20
CA THR A 94 -13.32 2.28 -10.02
C THR A 94 -12.03 1.77 -10.66
N ASN A 95 -11.08 2.66 -11.03
CA ASN A 95 -9.84 2.29 -11.73
C ASN A 95 -9.20 1.02 -11.16
N VAL A 96 -9.34 -0.10 -11.90
CA VAL A 96 -8.84 -1.44 -11.55
C VAL A 96 -7.66 -1.85 -12.39
#